data_AF-A0A1B6I8J1-F1
#
_entry.id   AF-A0A1B6I8J1-F1
#
_cell.length_a   1.000
_cell.length_b   1.000
_cell.length_c   1.000
_cell.angle_alpha   90.00
_cell.angle_beta   90.00
_cell.angle_gamma   90.00
#
_symmetry.space_group_name_H-M   'P 1'
#
loop_
_entity.id
_entity.type
_entity.pdbx_description
1 polymer ?
#
loop_
_entity_poly.entity_id
_entity_poly.type
_entity_poly.pdbx_seq_one_letter_code
_entity_poly.pdbx_strand_id
1 'polypeptide(L)'
;ALLVPTKLQSLSQNVCIENFDSMNNYNLGHARDVFTRLKSRMCSTGPSCFTEVSCPQQRNGSDCGVYVLLFVDRLIGMLLTLKDLVDFDFKECFGSSEINELDIIQKRSIMTYLIYKLQYKKLGEGIAKKLILCGKNDIKADLPKVNTYETHANVERQENKPNE
;
A
#
# COMPACT_ATOMS: atom_id res chain seq x y z
N ALA A 1 -20.11 -0.89 27.41
CA ALA A 1 -18.94 -1.78 27.41
C ALA A 1 -18.98 -2.62 26.14
N LEU A 2 -18.04 -2.42 25.21
CA LEU A 2 -17.91 -3.27 24.03
C LEU A 2 -17.36 -4.62 24.49
N LEU A 3 -18.17 -5.67 24.33
CA LEU A 3 -17.79 -7.05 24.59
C LEU A 3 -16.68 -7.43 23.60
N VAL A 4 -15.43 -7.35 24.03
CA VAL A 4 -14.32 -7.96 23.31
C VAL A 4 -14.44 -9.47 23.53
N PRO A 5 -14.64 -10.29 22.48
CA PRO A 5 -14.74 -11.73 22.65
C PRO A 5 -13.42 -12.29 23.21
N THR A 6 -13.41 -12.65 24.49
CA THR A 6 -12.21 -13.10 25.23
C THR A 6 -11.84 -14.56 25.00
N LYS A 7 -12.53 -15.27 24.10
CA LYS A 7 -12.14 -16.59 23.64
C LYS A 7 -12.24 -16.64 22.13
N LEU A 8 -11.15 -16.28 21.46
CA LEU A 8 -10.83 -16.94 20.19
C LEU A 8 -10.79 -18.44 20.52
N GLN A 9 -11.87 -19.14 20.25
CA GLN A 9 -11.85 -20.60 20.23
C GLN A 9 -10.68 -20.98 19.33
N SER A 10 -9.83 -21.91 19.80
CA SER A 10 -8.66 -22.38 19.10
C SER A 10 -9.09 -23.06 17.80
N LEU A 11 -9.32 -22.25 16.78
CA LEU A 11 -9.51 -22.70 15.43
C LEU A 11 -8.20 -23.38 15.05
N SER A 12 -8.24 -24.70 14.90
CA SER A 12 -7.17 -25.50 14.29
C SER A 12 -7.14 -25.18 12.79
N GLN A 13 -6.94 -23.91 12.46
CA GLN A 13 -6.86 -23.44 11.09
C GLN A 13 -5.42 -23.64 10.63
N ASN A 14 -5.29 -24.20 9.44
CA ASN A 14 -4.03 -24.23 8.74
C ASN A 14 -3.69 -22.79 8.35
N VAL A 15 -2.53 -22.28 8.78
CA VAL A 15 -2.08 -20.92 8.40
C VAL A 15 -1.04 -21.04 7.32
N CYS A 16 -1.38 -20.56 6.13
CA CYS A 16 -0.47 -20.45 5.01
C CYS A 16 -0.20 -18.98 4.71
N ILE A 17 1.07 -18.62 4.58
CA ILE A 17 1.51 -17.28 4.20
C ILE A 17 2.17 -17.37 2.82
N GLU A 18 1.63 -16.56 1.91
CA GLU A 18 2.11 -16.43 0.54
C GLU A 18 2.96 -15.15 0.44
N ASN A 19 4.20 -15.29 -0.01
CA ASN A 19 5.15 -14.18 -0.15
C ASN A 19 5.27 -13.75 -1.62
N PHE A 20 4.92 -12.50 -1.89
CA PHE A 20 5.08 -11.85 -3.19
C PHE A 20 6.24 -10.86 -3.12
N ASP A 21 7.31 -11.12 -3.88
CA ASP A 21 8.51 -10.28 -3.92
C ASP A 21 8.85 -9.89 -5.36
N SER A 22 8.72 -8.61 -5.68
CA SER A 22 9.04 -8.06 -6.99
C SER A 22 10.55 -7.93 -7.24
N MET A 23 11.41 -8.20 -6.24
CA MET A 23 12.87 -8.09 -6.33
C MET A 23 13.60 -9.42 -6.10
N ASN A 24 13.09 -10.52 -6.66
CA ASN A 24 13.76 -11.82 -6.68
C ASN A 24 14.30 -12.24 -5.30
N ASN A 25 13.39 -12.35 -4.32
CA ASN A 25 13.68 -12.79 -2.95
C ASN A 25 14.56 -11.85 -2.12
N TYR A 26 14.71 -10.58 -2.52
CA TYR A 26 15.39 -9.56 -1.72
C TYR A 26 14.87 -9.48 -0.28
N ASN A 27 13.55 -9.65 -0.08
CA ASN A 27 12.91 -9.55 1.24
C ASN A 27 12.63 -10.91 1.92
N LEU A 28 13.14 -12.01 1.37
CA LEU A 28 12.79 -13.36 1.84
C LEU A 28 13.11 -13.59 3.33
N GLY A 29 14.27 -13.12 3.79
CA GLY A 29 14.65 -13.24 5.20
C GLY A 29 13.65 -12.56 6.13
N HIS A 30 13.27 -11.31 5.79
CA HIS A 30 12.28 -10.55 6.54
C HIS A 30 10.89 -11.20 6.50
N ALA A 31 10.48 -11.72 5.33
CA ALA A 31 9.21 -12.41 5.18
C ALA A 31 9.13 -13.68 6.07
N ARG A 32 10.22 -14.46 6.14
CA ARG A 32 10.31 -15.65 7.02
C ARG A 32 10.30 -15.30 8.50
N ASP A 33 10.94 -14.20 8.89
CA ASP A 33 10.90 -13.72 10.27
C ASP A 33 9.48 -13.32 10.67
N VAL A 34 8.77 -12.60 9.79
CA VAL A 34 7.36 -12.25 9.99
C VAL A 34 6.50 -13.50 10.10
N PHE A 35 6.68 -14.47 9.20
CA PHE A 35 5.98 -15.76 9.25
C PHE A 35 6.21 -16.49 10.57
N THR A 36 7.46 -16.59 11.04
CA THR A 36 7.79 -17.27 12.30
C THR A 36 7.06 -16.62 13.49
N ARG A 37 7.02 -15.29 13.53
CA ARG A 37 6.32 -14.54 14.57
C ARG A 37 4.81 -14.70 14.49
N LEU A 38 4.23 -14.61 13.28
CA LEU A 38 2.79 -14.79 13.06
C LEU A 38 2.34 -16.22 13.37
N LYS A 39 3.11 -17.22 12.94
CA LYS A 39 2.85 -18.64 13.21
C LYS A 39 2.65 -18.89 14.70
N SER A 40 3.54 -18.37 15.56
CA SER A 40 3.44 -18.54 17.01
C SER A 40 2.16 -17.95 17.63
N ARG A 41 1.53 -16.98 16.95
CA ARG A 41 0.32 -16.27 17.42
C ARG A 41 -0.97 -16.78 16.80
N MET A 42 -0.91 -17.24 15.55
CA MET A 42 -2.08 -17.65 14.76
C MET A 42 -2.29 -19.17 14.76
N CYS A 43 -1.22 -19.96 14.90
CA CYS A 43 -1.28 -21.42 14.94
C CYS A 43 -0.60 -21.95 16.20
N SER A 44 -1.36 -22.20 17.26
CA SER A 44 -0.83 -22.87 18.46
C SER A 44 -0.56 -24.36 18.22
N THR A 45 -1.33 -25.01 17.32
CA THR A 45 -1.32 -26.47 17.16
C THR A 45 -1.53 -26.97 15.72
N GLY A 46 -1.93 -26.10 14.78
CA GLY A 46 -2.19 -26.47 13.39
C GLY A 46 -0.94 -26.46 12.50
N PRO A 47 -0.96 -27.17 11.35
CA PRO A 47 0.11 -27.06 10.37
C PRO A 47 0.17 -25.64 9.80
N SER A 48 1.37 -25.25 9.37
CA SER A 48 1.63 -23.92 8.83
C SER A 48 2.48 -24.03 7.58
N CYS A 49 2.22 -23.24 6.56
CA CYS A 49 3.05 -23.19 5.35
C CYS A 49 3.51 -21.77 5.03
N PHE A 50 4.70 -21.68 4.43
CA PHE A 50 5.25 -20.44 3.87
C PHE A 50 5.62 -20.76 2.43
N THR A 51 5.07 -20.02 1.49
CA THR A 51 5.23 -20.26 0.06
C THR A 51 5.72 -18.98 -0.60
N GLU A 52 6.77 -19.11 -1.41
CA GLU A 52 7.18 -18.04 -2.32
C GLU A 52 6.34 -18.14 -3.59
N VAL A 53 5.63 -17.08 -3.92
CA VAL A 53 4.75 -17.05 -5.10
C VAL A 53 5.49 -16.40 -6.26
N SER A 54 5.51 -17.08 -7.39
CA SER A 54 5.98 -16.48 -8.64
C SER A 54 5.13 -15.26 -8.96
N CYS A 55 5.78 -14.11 -9.12
CA CYS A 55 5.10 -12.85 -9.38
C CYS A 55 5.91 -11.96 -10.33
N PRO A 56 5.29 -10.96 -10.97
CA PRO A 56 5.96 -10.03 -11.86
C PRO A 56 7.13 -9.33 -11.16
N GLN A 57 8.31 -9.41 -11.78
CA GLN A 57 9.54 -8.83 -11.25
C GLN A 57 9.69 -7.38 -11.71
N GLN A 58 10.10 -6.50 -10.81
CA GLN A 58 10.35 -5.10 -11.11
C GLN A 58 11.66 -4.92 -11.86
N ARG A 59 11.71 -3.92 -12.75
CA ARG A 59 12.88 -3.62 -13.59
C ARG A 59 13.79 -2.52 -13.00
N ASN A 60 13.38 -1.88 -11.91
CA ASN A 60 14.11 -0.77 -11.28
C ASN A 60 14.21 -0.95 -9.76
N GLY A 61 14.96 -0.10 -9.06
CA GLY A 61 15.15 -0.20 -7.59
C GLY A 61 14.13 0.56 -6.74
N SER A 62 13.20 1.30 -7.35
CA SER A 62 12.35 2.28 -6.65
C SER A 62 10.87 1.91 -6.56
N ASP A 63 10.41 0.95 -7.37
CA ASP A 63 8.98 0.65 -7.51
C ASP A 63 8.44 -0.49 -6.65
N CYS A 64 9.23 -1.08 -5.76
CA CYS A 64 8.78 -2.19 -4.92
C CYS A 64 7.48 -1.86 -4.16
N GLY A 65 7.33 -0.63 -3.65
CA GLY A 65 6.10 -0.17 -3.01
C GLY A 65 4.89 -0.11 -3.96
N VAL A 66 5.10 0.26 -5.23
CA VAL A 66 4.03 0.30 -6.24
C VAL A 66 3.62 -1.13 -6.62
N TYR A 67 4.58 -2.04 -6.79
CA TYR A 67 4.33 -3.45 -7.05
C TYR A 67 3.52 -4.11 -5.94
N VAL A 68 3.86 -3.86 -4.67
CA VAL A 68 3.08 -4.35 -3.52
C VAL A 68 1.62 -3.92 -3.62
N LEU A 69 1.36 -2.66 -3.98
CA LEU A 69 -0.02 -2.17 -4.10
C LEU A 69 -0.76 -2.76 -5.30
N LEU A 70 -0.08 -2.96 -6.42
CA LEU A 70 -0.66 -3.65 -7.59
C LEU A 70 -0.99 -5.11 -7.25
N PHE A 71 -0.12 -5.78 -6.50
CA PHE A 71 -0.37 -7.14 -6.04
C PHE A 71 -1.61 -7.22 -5.15
N VAL A 72 -1.72 -6.32 -4.17
CA VAL A 72 -2.88 -6.24 -3.27
C VAL A 72 -4.17 -5.93 -4.02
N ASP A 73 -4.17 -4.97 -4.95
CA ASP A 73 -5.34 -4.65 -5.76
C ASP A 73 -5.85 -5.87 -6.53
N ARG A 74 -4.94 -6.64 -7.14
CA ARG A 74 -5.29 -7.83 -7.91
C ARG A 74 -5.83 -8.95 -7.03
N LEU A 75 -5.20 -9.18 -5.87
CA LEU A 75 -5.69 -10.13 -4.88
C LEU A 75 -7.10 -9.78 -4.40
N ILE A 76 -7.34 -8.50 -4.06
CA ILE A 76 -8.67 -8.04 -3.65
C ILE A 76 -9.67 -8.24 -4.80
N GLY A 77 -9.31 -7.84 -6.02
CA GLY A 77 -10.16 -8.02 -7.19
C GLY A 77 -10.58 -9.48 -7.38
N MET A 78 -9.63 -10.42 -7.26
CA MET A 78 -9.93 -11.84 -7.34
C MET A 78 -10.84 -12.30 -6.21
N LEU A 79 -10.49 -11.98 -4.95
CA LEU A 79 -11.29 -12.36 -3.78
C LEU A 79 -12.74 -11.86 -3.85
N LEU A 80 -12.95 -10.67 -4.42
CA LEU A 80 -14.30 -10.12 -4.63
C LEU A 80 -15.08 -10.81 -5.75
N THR A 81 -14.40 -11.49 -6.68
CA THR A 81 -15.04 -12.23 -7.79
C THR A 81 -15.29 -13.71 -7.49
N LEU A 82 -14.61 -14.27 -6.49
CA LEU A 82 -14.77 -15.66 -6.09
C LEU A 82 -16.14 -15.89 -5.48
N LYS A 83 -16.85 -16.91 -5.99
CA LYS A 83 -18.09 -17.40 -5.38
C LYS A 83 -17.82 -18.28 -4.16
N ASP A 84 -16.67 -18.95 -4.13
CA ASP A 84 -16.20 -19.81 -3.04
C ASP A 84 -14.66 -19.72 -2.96
N LEU A 85 -14.12 -19.83 -1.74
CA LEU A 85 -12.68 -19.70 -1.43
C LEU A 85 -11.96 -21.05 -1.34
N VAL A 86 -12.68 -22.17 -1.48
CA VAL A 86 -12.15 -23.51 -1.18
C VAL A 86 -10.97 -23.92 -2.08
N ASP A 87 -10.87 -23.38 -3.31
CA ASP A 87 -9.84 -23.79 -4.29
C ASP A 87 -9.05 -22.59 -4.87
N PHE A 88 -8.75 -21.58 -4.06
CA PHE A 88 -7.98 -20.44 -4.55
C PHE A 88 -6.47 -20.75 -4.67
N ASP A 89 -5.95 -20.84 -5.89
CA ASP A 89 -4.50 -20.93 -6.14
C ASP A 89 -3.88 -19.54 -6.34
N PHE A 90 -3.06 -19.12 -5.38
CA PHE A 90 -2.32 -17.86 -5.45
C PHE A 90 -1.33 -17.79 -6.61
N LYS A 91 -0.90 -18.92 -7.17
CA LYS A 91 -0.02 -18.97 -8.35
C LYS A 91 -0.73 -18.47 -9.60
N GLU A 92 -2.05 -18.65 -9.68
CA GLU A 92 -2.85 -18.14 -10.79
C GLU A 92 -3.12 -16.64 -10.67
N CYS A 93 -2.88 -16.05 -9.49
CA CYS A 93 -3.19 -14.65 -9.25
C CYS A 93 -2.55 -13.73 -10.27
N PHE A 94 -1.29 -13.99 -10.60
CA PHE A 94 -0.53 -13.18 -11.54
C PHE A 94 -0.44 -13.80 -12.93
N GLY A 95 -0.65 -15.12 -13.05
CA GLY A 95 -0.61 -15.84 -14.32
C GLY A 95 0.64 -15.51 -15.13
N SER A 96 0.49 -15.44 -16.45
CA SER A 96 1.52 -14.94 -17.37
C SER A 96 1.46 -13.42 -17.59
N SER A 97 0.57 -12.71 -16.89
CA SER A 97 0.35 -11.28 -17.13
C SER A 97 1.44 -10.46 -16.46
N GLU A 98 2.33 -9.90 -17.28
CA GLU A 98 3.33 -8.93 -16.82
C GLU A 98 2.65 -7.64 -16.32
N ILE A 99 3.20 -7.07 -15.25
CA ILE A 99 2.93 -5.67 -14.88
C ILE A 99 3.77 -4.81 -15.82
N ASN A 100 3.12 -3.97 -16.62
CA ASN A 100 3.80 -3.09 -17.57
C ASN A 100 3.96 -1.66 -17.00
N GLU A 101 4.67 -0.81 -17.73
CA GLU A 101 4.96 0.56 -17.30
C GLU A 101 3.69 1.43 -17.14
N LEU A 102 2.65 1.18 -17.96
CA LEU A 102 1.40 1.91 -17.87
C LEU A 102 0.67 1.63 -16.55
N ASP A 103 0.69 0.37 -16.08
CA ASP A 103 0.12 -0.01 -14.79
C ASP A 103 0.80 0.74 -13.63
N ILE A 104 2.14 0.85 -13.69
CA ILE A 104 2.95 1.57 -12.70
C ILE A 104 2.62 3.05 -12.70
N ILE A 105 2.61 3.70 -13.87
CA ILE A 105 2.29 5.13 -14.02
C ILE A 105 0.87 5.41 -13.53
N GLN A 106 -0.10 4.57 -13.90
CA GLN A 106 -1.48 4.73 -13.47
C GLN A 106 -1.61 4.61 -11.96
N LYS A 107 -0.97 3.61 -11.35
CA LYS A 107 -1.01 3.42 -9.90
C LYS A 107 -0.35 4.57 -9.15
N ARG A 108 0.81 5.05 -9.59
CA ARG A 108 1.48 6.25 -9.05
C ARG A 108 0.60 7.50 -9.15
N SER A 109 -0.09 7.67 -10.28
CA SER A 109 -1.01 8.80 -10.51
C SER A 109 -2.21 8.76 -9.56
N ILE A 110 -2.81 7.58 -9.37
CA ILE A 110 -3.92 7.38 -8.42
C ILE A 110 -3.45 7.68 -6.99
N MET A 111 -2.29 7.15 -6.57
CA MET A 111 -1.74 7.42 -5.24
C MET A 111 -1.50 8.91 -5.01
N THR A 112 -0.88 9.60 -5.97
CA THR A 112 -0.64 11.04 -5.91
C THR A 112 -1.95 11.82 -5.78
N TYR A 113 -2.96 11.47 -6.58
CA TYR A 113 -4.28 12.08 -6.51
C TYR A 113 -4.95 11.88 -5.14
N LEU A 114 -4.89 10.67 -4.58
CA LEU A 114 -5.46 10.36 -3.27
C LEU A 114 -4.77 11.13 -2.14
N ILE A 115 -3.44 11.19 -2.16
CA ILE A 115 -2.65 11.96 -1.18
C ILE A 115 -3.04 13.44 -1.25
N TYR A 116 -3.08 14.00 -2.46
CA TYR A 116 -3.50 15.38 -2.69
C TYR A 116 -4.92 15.63 -2.13
N LYS A 117 -5.89 14.80 -2.51
CA LYS A 117 -7.28 14.95 -2.05
C LYS A 117 -7.41 14.85 -0.53
N LEU A 118 -6.69 13.93 0.11
CA LEU A 118 -6.71 13.76 1.56
C LEU A 118 -6.09 14.95 2.29
N GLN A 119 -5.02 15.54 1.76
CA GLN A 119 -4.41 16.75 2.32
C GLN A 119 -5.35 17.95 2.25
N TYR A 120 -6.03 18.15 1.11
CA TYR A 120 -7.01 19.22 0.95
C TYR A 120 -8.22 19.05 1.86
N LYS A 121 -8.70 17.82 2.05
CA LYS A 121 -9.78 17.55 2.99
C LYS A 121 -9.37 17.94 4.43
N LYS A 122 -8.16 17.57 4.86
CA LYS A 122 -7.64 17.94 6.19
C LYS A 122 -7.47 19.46 6.34
N LEU A 123 -6.99 20.14 5.29
CA LEU A 123 -6.88 21.60 5.29
C LEU A 123 -8.25 22.26 5.41
N GLY A 124 -9.24 21.80 4.63
CA GLY A 124 -10.62 22.28 4.69
C GLY A 124 -11.25 22.07 6.06
N GLU A 125 -11.09 20.89 6.67
CA GLU A 125 -11.54 20.62 8.04
C GLU A 125 -10.85 21.52 9.08
N GLY A 126 -9.54 21.80 8.90
CA GLY A 126 -8.79 22.71 9.75
C GLY A 126 -9.27 24.15 9.67
N ILE A 127 -9.55 24.64 8.46
CA ILE A 127 -10.12 25.98 8.23
C ILE A 127 -11.53 26.05 8.80
N ALA A 128 -12.39 25.07 8.55
CA ALA A 128 -13.75 25.03 9.08
C ALA A 128 -13.76 25.04 10.62
N LYS A 129 -12.90 24.25 11.27
CA LYS A 129 -12.73 24.28 12.73
C LYS A 129 -12.27 25.64 13.23
N LYS A 130 -11.28 26.25 12.58
CA LYS A 130 -10.82 27.61 12.92
C LYS A 130 -11.93 28.64 12.76
N LEU A 131 -12.70 28.60 11.67
CA LEU A 131 -13.82 29.53 11.43
C LEU A 131 -14.95 29.34 12.45
N ILE A 132 -15.27 28.11 12.85
CA ILE A 132 -16.27 27.85 13.91
C ILE A 132 -15.77 28.34 15.27
N LEU A 133 -14.48 28.19 15.57
CA LEU A 133 -13.85 28.67 16.80
C LEU A 133 -13.71 30.20 16.83
N CYS A 134 -13.35 30.82 15.71
CA CYS A 134 -13.19 32.27 15.56
C CYS A 134 -14.54 32.98 15.37
N GLY A 135 -15.57 32.31 14.85
CA GLY A 135 -16.94 32.85 14.76
C GLY A 135 -17.59 33.10 16.13
N LYS A 136 -16.92 32.75 17.23
CA LYS A 136 -17.32 33.09 18.60
C LYS A 136 -16.67 34.34 19.16
N ASN A 137 -15.62 34.89 18.54
CA ASN A 137 -15.00 36.16 18.94
C ASN A 137 -14.32 36.79 17.71
N ASP A 138 -14.78 37.96 17.29
CA ASP A 138 -14.26 38.79 16.20
C ASP A 138 -12.77 38.59 15.87
N ILE A 139 -12.47 37.95 14.74
CA ILE A 139 -11.10 37.94 14.17
C ILE A 139 -11.17 38.22 12.67
N LYS A 140 -10.59 39.36 12.28
CA LYS A 140 -10.06 39.63 10.94
C LYS A 140 -8.91 38.65 10.69
N ALA A 141 -9.19 37.46 10.17
CA ALA A 141 -8.18 36.45 9.94
C ALA A 141 -7.45 36.72 8.61
N ASP A 142 -6.19 37.15 8.69
CA ASP A 142 -5.25 37.03 7.59
C ASP A 142 -5.09 35.55 7.26
N LEU A 143 -5.75 35.12 6.18
CA LEU A 143 -5.57 33.78 5.63
C LEU A 143 -4.09 33.62 5.27
N PRO A 144 -3.42 32.53 5.72
CA PRO A 144 -2.07 32.26 5.26
C PRO A 144 -2.12 32.15 3.74
N LYS A 145 -1.31 32.96 3.04
CA LYS A 145 -1.08 32.83 1.61
C LYS A 145 -0.52 31.43 1.38
N VAL A 146 -1.39 30.48 1.06
CA VAL A 146 -0.99 29.18 0.55
C VAL A 146 -0.31 29.50 -0.76
N ASN A 147 1.02 29.36 -0.78
CA ASN A 147 1.82 29.57 -1.97
C ASN A 147 1.50 28.42 -2.94
N THR A 148 0.37 28.54 -3.64
CA THR A 148 -0.03 27.63 -4.69
C THR A 148 0.92 27.86 -5.85
N TYR A 149 1.79 26.88 -6.11
CA TYR A 149 2.62 26.76 -7.30
C TYR A 149 3.84 27.68 -7.39
N GLU A 150 4.83 27.45 -6.52
CA GLU A 150 6.23 27.59 -6.92
C GLU A 150 6.92 26.23 -6.72
N THR A 151 6.57 25.28 -7.58
CA THR A 151 7.24 23.99 -7.61
C THR A 151 7.61 23.65 -9.06
N HIS A 152 8.92 23.52 -9.27
CA HIS A 152 9.55 22.69 -10.30
C HIS A 152 9.72 23.23 -11.74
N ALA A 153 10.12 24.49 -11.92
CA ALA A 153 10.71 24.94 -13.21
C ALA A 153 12.25 25.00 -13.23
N ASN A 154 12.94 24.69 -12.13
CA ASN A 154 14.40 24.91 -12.00
C ASN A 154 15.25 23.64 -11.82
N VAL A 155 14.74 22.44 -12.11
CA VAL A 155 15.52 21.18 -11.98
C VAL A 155 16.05 20.64 -13.32
N GLU A 156 15.73 21.26 -14.47
CA GLU A 156 16.19 20.78 -15.79
C GLU A 156 17.40 21.52 -16.40
N ARG A 157 18.21 22.25 -15.61
CA ARG A 157 19.44 22.90 -16.13
C ARG A 157 20.68 22.61 -15.30
N GLN A 158 21.10 21.36 -15.28
CA GLN A 158 22.43 20.85 -14.89
C GLN A 158 22.29 19.31 -15.02
N GLU A 159 22.95 18.54 -15.87
CA GLU A 159 24.29 18.62 -16.44
C GLU A 159 24.30 17.79 -17.75
N ASN A 160 24.50 18.45 -18.88
CA ASN A 160 25.08 17.82 -20.08
C ASN A 160 26.35 18.63 -20.38
N LYS A 161 27.47 18.21 -19.78
CA LYS A 161 28.80 18.62 -20.26
C LYS A 161 29.41 17.43 -20.98
N PRO A 162 29.75 17.55 -22.27
CA PRO A 162 30.53 16.52 -22.95
C PRO A 162 31.95 16.50 -22.36
N ASN A 163 32.47 15.29 -22.13
CA ASN A 163 33.89 15.10 -21.88
C ASN A 163 34.62 15.23 -23.22
N GLU A 164 35.45 16.28 -23.33
CA GLU A 164 36.57 16.35 -24.28
C GLU A 164 37.77 15.56 -23.76
#